data_AF-A0A948XGN0-F1
#
_entry.id   AF-A0A948XGN0-F1
#
_cell.length_a   1.000
_cell.length_b   1.000
_cell.length_c   1.000
_cell.angle_alpha   90.00
_cell.angle_beta   90.00
_cell.angle_gamma   90.00
#
_symmetry.space_group_name_H-M   'P 1'
#
loop_
_entity.id
_entity.type
_entity.pdbx_description
1 polymer ?
#
loop_
_entity_poly.entity_id
_entity_poly.type
_entity_poly.pdbx_seq_one_letter_code
_entity_poly.pdbx_strand_id
1 'polypeptide(L)'
;MLLQTHEDALWILENLGVGCKQPEIQEAYKKYESEGLAVLYEDRIFVTSELVKRCLNNVPGLNDFFVPLNSFFIGGTAPYVYDDKAGKGGIIPTADHVVRIAQTAEKNNIVSGMGRGVKLKDEVQQMNIMDENCNKPLYFAVTSDRSLARAVQLHEKRKNIMIVFCLTRPPLEVNENFSEHFVNVVKAGLPVFISAMPMAGISAPYCYNGVLAMTHAEVLFGICAAQLLNPGVTCVHAGFPTIADPRIEYNPNYGLTSHNLLNILMSHLNLILDIPTFQSAGTTNEEHPTPKAYDDAKKGQALCLKYGFHMIRHPFSFLRYLIDFSLEKLEKSIAIAEKISPDDAPEVEMPIYDERGMESIKQNRLRMYMDDPLTTANLGKIFVT
;
A
#
# COMPACT_ATOMS: atom_id res chain seq x y z
N MET A 1 -16.10 3.05 -14.11
CA MET A 1 -15.86 2.38 -12.81
C MET A 1 -14.97 3.23 -11.91
N LEU A 2 -13.68 3.46 -12.24
CA LEU A 2 -12.73 4.12 -11.32
C LEU A 2 -13.16 5.52 -10.85
N LEU A 3 -13.64 6.39 -11.74
CA LEU A 3 -14.14 7.71 -11.34
C LEU A 3 -15.33 7.61 -10.37
N GLN A 4 -16.24 6.66 -10.59
CA GLN A 4 -17.33 6.41 -9.64
C GLN A 4 -16.79 5.89 -8.31
N THR A 5 -15.77 5.03 -8.32
CA THR A 5 -15.08 4.58 -7.10
C THR A 5 -14.43 5.74 -6.33
N HIS A 6 -13.98 6.80 -7.00
CA HIS A 6 -13.55 8.03 -6.34
C HIS A 6 -14.71 8.70 -5.60
N GLU A 7 -15.83 8.93 -6.28
CA GLU A 7 -17.04 9.52 -5.67
C GLU A 7 -17.56 8.68 -4.50
N ASP A 8 -17.51 7.35 -4.61
CA ASP A 8 -17.88 6.42 -3.55
C ASP A 8 -16.98 6.59 -2.31
N ALA A 9 -15.67 6.77 -2.51
CA ALA A 9 -14.72 7.02 -1.42
C ALA A 9 -14.97 8.37 -0.73
N LEU A 10 -15.31 9.42 -1.50
CA LEU A 10 -15.72 10.70 -0.94
C LEU A 10 -16.99 10.55 -0.10
N TRP A 11 -17.98 9.81 -0.61
CA TRP A 11 -19.20 9.52 0.13
C TRP A 11 -18.92 8.78 1.44
N ILE A 12 -18.00 7.80 1.45
CA ILE A 12 -17.57 7.09 2.65
C ILE A 12 -17.01 8.05 3.69
N LEU A 13 -16.12 8.96 3.31
CA LEU A 13 -15.53 9.94 4.22
C LEU A 13 -16.57 10.93 4.77
N GLU A 14 -17.51 11.35 3.94
CA GLU A 14 -18.58 12.28 4.33
C GLU A 14 -19.59 11.64 5.29
N ASN A 15 -19.93 10.36 5.10
CA ASN A 15 -21.10 9.75 5.75
C ASN A 15 -20.75 8.71 6.82
N LEU A 16 -19.58 8.06 6.71
CA LEU A 16 -19.09 7.10 7.68
C LEU A 16 -17.95 7.65 8.53
N GLY A 17 -17.18 8.62 8.00
CA GLY A 17 -16.04 9.22 8.67
C GLY A 17 -14.94 8.22 9.01
N VAL A 18 -13.88 8.69 9.67
CA VAL A 18 -12.78 7.87 10.17
C VAL A 18 -12.60 8.13 11.66
N GLY A 19 -12.56 7.06 12.47
CA GLY A 19 -12.28 7.19 13.89
C GLY A 19 -10.82 7.59 14.10
N CYS A 20 -10.56 8.57 14.95
CA CYS A 20 -9.25 9.15 15.17
C CYS A 20 -9.19 9.77 16.56
N LYS A 21 -8.26 9.30 17.39
CA LYS A 21 -7.98 9.84 18.73
C LYS A 21 -6.71 10.67 18.79
N GLN A 22 -5.93 10.70 17.71
CA GLN A 22 -4.72 11.51 17.63
C GLN A 22 -5.10 13.02 17.71
N PRO A 23 -4.65 13.75 18.75
CA PRO A 23 -5.15 15.11 19.02
C PRO A 23 -4.83 16.16 17.96
N GLU A 24 -3.67 16.09 17.33
CA GLU A 24 -3.22 17.05 16.32
C GLU A 24 -3.91 16.84 14.97
N ILE A 25 -4.23 15.59 14.61
CA ILE A 25 -5.08 15.26 13.47
C ILE A 25 -6.49 15.80 13.74
N GLN A 26 -7.07 15.53 14.91
CA GLN A 26 -8.37 16.09 15.30
C GLN A 26 -8.37 17.62 15.22
N GLU A 27 -7.36 18.29 15.78
CA GLU A 27 -7.22 19.75 15.74
C GLU A 27 -7.08 20.28 14.31
N ALA A 28 -6.34 19.59 13.45
CA ALA A 28 -6.16 19.97 12.05
C ALA A 28 -7.49 19.99 11.28
N TYR A 29 -8.34 18.98 11.47
CA TYR A 29 -9.67 18.95 10.86
C TYR A 29 -10.66 19.91 11.53
N LYS A 30 -10.60 20.06 12.85
CA LYS A 30 -11.50 20.95 13.61
C LYS A 30 -11.46 22.40 13.14
N LYS A 31 -10.33 22.86 12.61
CA LYS A 31 -10.17 24.19 12.00
C LYS A 31 -11.15 24.48 10.87
N TYR A 32 -11.71 23.43 10.25
CA TYR A 32 -12.63 23.52 9.10
C TYR A 32 -14.10 23.25 9.48
N GLU A 33 -14.42 23.08 10.77
CA GLU A 33 -15.81 22.90 11.24
C GLU A 33 -16.70 24.11 11.00
N SER A 34 -16.16 25.33 11.18
CA SER A 34 -16.91 26.57 10.97
C SER A 34 -17.29 26.80 9.50
N GLU A 35 -16.53 26.23 8.56
CA GLU A 35 -16.86 26.20 7.12
C GLU A 35 -17.80 25.04 6.75
N GLY A 36 -18.11 24.14 7.69
CA GLY A 36 -18.90 22.93 7.42
C GLY A 36 -18.16 21.88 6.56
N LEU A 37 -16.83 21.98 6.47
CA LEU A 37 -16.00 21.17 5.57
C LEU A 37 -15.44 19.90 6.22
N ALA A 38 -15.40 19.88 7.56
CA ALA A 38 -15.16 18.70 8.37
C ALA A 38 -16.02 18.76 9.62
N VAL A 39 -16.28 17.61 10.24
CA VAL A 39 -16.98 17.51 11.53
C VAL A 39 -16.27 16.48 12.40
N LEU A 40 -15.89 16.86 13.63
CA LEU A 40 -15.44 15.94 14.66
C LEU A 40 -16.60 15.64 15.61
N TYR A 41 -17.00 14.37 15.68
CA TYR A 41 -18.05 13.90 16.58
C TYR A 41 -17.64 12.55 17.18
N GLU A 42 -17.55 12.46 18.52
CA GLU A 42 -17.21 11.23 19.26
C GLU A 42 -15.93 10.53 18.74
N ASP A 43 -14.81 11.27 18.68
CA ASP A 43 -13.53 10.80 18.12
C ASP A 43 -13.63 10.30 16.66
N ARG A 44 -14.63 10.74 15.89
CA ARG A 44 -14.77 10.40 14.47
C ARG A 44 -14.83 11.66 13.63
N ILE A 45 -14.02 11.65 12.57
CA ILE A 45 -13.84 12.78 11.67
C ILE A 45 -14.57 12.48 10.36
N PHE A 46 -15.53 13.32 10.01
CA PHE A 46 -16.23 13.31 8.74
C PHE A 46 -15.63 14.41 7.86
N VAL A 47 -15.34 14.11 6.60
CA VAL A 47 -14.61 15.00 5.69
C VAL A 47 -15.39 15.19 4.42
N THR A 48 -15.68 16.43 4.04
CA THR A 48 -16.37 16.75 2.78
C THR A 48 -15.50 16.52 1.56
N SER A 49 -16.15 16.16 0.45
CA SER A 49 -15.58 16.09 -0.90
C SER A 49 -14.84 17.37 -1.28
N GLU A 50 -15.38 18.54 -0.91
CA GLU A 50 -14.74 19.83 -1.12
C GLU A 50 -13.42 19.95 -0.35
N LEU A 51 -13.37 19.55 0.92
CA LEU A 51 -12.11 19.57 1.68
C LEU A 51 -11.10 18.57 1.14
N VAL A 52 -11.54 17.37 0.75
CA VAL A 52 -10.68 16.38 0.10
C VAL A 52 -10.08 16.96 -1.17
N LYS A 53 -10.88 17.59 -2.03
CA LYS A 53 -10.41 18.23 -3.26
C LYS A 53 -9.39 19.34 -2.98
N ARG A 54 -9.60 20.18 -1.96
CA ARG A 54 -8.62 21.20 -1.55
C ARG A 54 -7.30 20.58 -1.12
N CYS A 55 -7.34 19.52 -0.33
CA CYS A 55 -6.14 18.79 0.08
C CYS A 55 -5.41 18.18 -1.12
N LEU A 56 -6.13 17.51 -2.03
CA LEU A 56 -5.54 16.89 -3.22
C LEU A 56 -4.86 17.92 -4.13
N ASN A 57 -5.44 19.11 -4.30
CA ASN A 57 -4.84 20.20 -5.08
C ASN A 57 -3.50 20.71 -4.50
N ASN A 58 -3.23 20.46 -3.22
CA ASN A 58 -1.96 20.83 -2.58
C ASN A 58 -0.90 19.73 -2.67
N VAL A 59 -1.27 18.50 -3.04
CA VAL A 59 -0.32 17.38 -3.14
C VAL A 59 0.57 17.59 -4.37
N PRO A 60 1.91 17.56 -4.25
CA PRO A 60 2.80 17.54 -5.40
C PRO A 60 2.46 16.37 -6.34
N GLY A 61 2.21 16.68 -7.62
CA GLY A 61 1.74 15.72 -8.60
C GLY A 61 2.85 14.80 -9.15
N LEU A 62 2.53 14.00 -10.17
CA LEU A 62 3.47 13.03 -10.74
C LEU A 62 4.73 13.68 -11.32
N ASN A 63 4.61 14.89 -11.89
CA ASN A 63 5.75 15.62 -12.48
C ASN A 63 6.73 16.15 -11.44
N ASP A 64 6.26 16.36 -10.19
CA ASP A 64 7.09 16.83 -9.07
C ASP A 64 7.67 15.66 -8.25
N PHE A 65 7.32 14.42 -8.61
CA PHE A 65 7.71 13.23 -7.89
C PHE A 65 8.95 12.56 -8.52
N PHE A 66 9.88 12.14 -7.66
CA PHE A 66 11.23 11.75 -8.09
C PHE A 66 11.34 10.31 -8.64
N VAL A 67 10.29 9.50 -8.54
CA VAL A 67 10.27 8.12 -9.07
C VAL A 67 9.48 8.11 -10.37
N PRO A 68 10.03 7.57 -11.48
CA PRO A 68 9.30 7.50 -12.73
C PRO A 68 8.23 6.41 -12.74
N LEU A 69 7.30 6.49 -13.70
CA LEU A 69 6.35 5.42 -14.00
C LEU A 69 7.07 4.09 -14.32
N ASN A 70 6.33 2.98 -14.19
CA ASN A 70 6.80 1.63 -14.44
C ASN A 70 8.01 1.21 -13.55
N SER A 71 8.00 1.62 -12.29
CA SER A 71 9.10 1.36 -11.35
C SER A 71 8.82 0.19 -10.40
N PHE A 72 9.59 -0.90 -10.53
CA PHE A 72 9.54 -2.01 -9.59
C PHE A 72 10.50 -1.81 -8.42
N PHE A 73 10.06 -2.13 -7.20
CA PHE A 73 10.86 -2.01 -5.98
C PHE A 73 10.99 -3.35 -5.27
N ILE A 74 12.14 -3.56 -4.62
CA ILE A 74 12.26 -4.59 -3.58
C ILE A 74 11.66 -4.01 -2.31
N GLY A 75 10.39 -4.27 -2.03
CA GLY A 75 9.69 -3.62 -0.93
C GLY A 75 9.20 -4.57 0.16
N GLY A 76 8.23 -4.07 0.92
CA GLY A 76 7.63 -4.66 2.10
C GLY A 76 8.57 -4.72 3.31
N THR A 77 8.12 -5.40 4.36
CA THR A 77 8.87 -5.59 5.61
C THR A 77 8.53 -6.96 6.16
N ALA A 78 9.23 -7.99 5.69
CA ALA A 78 9.05 -9.35 6.19
C ALA A 78 9.56 -9.43 7.64
N PRO A 79 8.79 -9.99 8.58
CA PRO A 79 9.29 -10.30 9.91
C PRO A 79 10.39 -11.36 9.90
N TYR A 80 10.43 -12.23 8.88
CA TYR A 80 11.35 -13.35 8.81
C TYR A 80 12.02 -13.49 7.44
N VAL A 81 13.12 -14.22 7.42
CA VAL A 81 13.81 -14.69 6.22
C VAL A 81 13.48 -16.16 6.01
N TYR A 82 13.33 -16.56 4.75
CA TYR A 82 13.28 -17.96 4.34
C TYR A 82 14.71 -18.49 4.13
N ASP A 83 15.06 -19.57 4.80
CA ASP A 83 16.30 -20.28 4.53
C ASP A 83 16.14 -21.14 3.28
N ASP A 84 16.60 -20.60 2.15
CA ASP A 84 16.54 -21.25 0.84
C ASP A 84 17.29 -22.60 0.80
N LYS A 85 18.32 -22.79 1.65
CA LYS A 85 19.08 -24.05 1.71
C LYS A 85 18.40 -25.10 2.57
N ALA A 86 17.88 -24.68 3.73
CA ALA A 86 17.20 -25.58 4.65
C ALA A 86 15.73 -25.83 4.28
N GLY A 87 15.16 -25.02 3.36
CA GLY A 87 13.77 -25.11 2.95
C GLY A 87 12.79 -24.67 4.04
N LYS A 88 13.17 -23.70 4.89
CA LYS A 88 12.39 -23.35 6.09
C LYS A 88 12.29 -21.84 6.32
N GLY A 89 11.06 -21.35 6.55
CA GLY A 89 10.78 -19.97 6.96
C GLY A 89 11.00 -19.69 8.44
N GLY A 90 10.85 -18.43 8.85
CA GLY A 90 10.91 -18.02 10.25
C GLY A 90 12.30 -17.67 10.79
N ILE A 91 13.30 -17.50 9.93
CA ILE A 91 14.64 -17.07 10.36
C ILE A 91 14.60 -15.59 10.75
N ILE A 92 15.20 -15.25 11.90
CA ILE A 92 15.27 -13.86 12.34
C ILE A 92 16.20 -13.07 11.41
N PRO A 93 15.74 -11.93 10.85
CA PRO A 93 16.57 -11.09 10.01
C PRO A 93 17.83 -10.59 10.73
N THR A 94 18.90 -10.38 9.95
CA THR A 94 20.21 -9.90 10.44
C THR A 94 20.68 -8.75 9.56
N ALA A 95 21.67 -7.98 10.04
CA ALA A 95 22.29 -6.92 9.25
C ALA A 95 22.79 -7.42 7.88
N ASP A 96 23.42 -8.60 7.85
CA ASP A 96 23.91 -9.21 6.61
C ASP A 96 22.79 -9.48 5.60
N HIS A 97 21.60 -9.86 6.05
CA HIS A 97 20.45 -10.00 5.16
C HIS A 97 20.09 -8.65 4.52
N VAL A 98 20.06 -7.56 5.29
CA VAL A 98 19.76 -6.22 4.76
C VAL A 98 20.84 -5.75 3.78
N VAL A 99 22.12 -5.98 4.10
CA VAL A 99 23.24 -5.69 3.18
C VAL A 99 23.03 -6.40 1.84
N ARG A 100 22.76 -7.71 1.85
CA ARG A 100 22.54 -8.51 0.63
C ARG A 100 21.34 -8.04 -0.17
N ILE A 101 20.24 -7.67 0.50
CA ILE A 101 19.05 -7.12 -0.15
C ILE A 101 19.37 -5.77 -0.81
N ALA A 102 20.05 -4.87 -0.10
CA ALA A 102 20.41 -3.55 -0.62
C ALA A 102 21.37 -3.61 -1.81
N GLN A 103 22.40 -4.46 -1.73
CA GLN A 103 23.31 -4.70 -2.84
C GLN A 103 22.61 -5.35 -4.04
N THR A 104 21.60 -6.19 -3.79
CA THR A 104 20.76 -6.76 -4.86
C THR A 104 19.87 -5.68 -5.49
N ALA A 105 19.36 -4.73 -4.73
CA ALA A 105 18.63 -3.59 -5.28
C ALA A 105 19.55 -2.73 -6.16
N GLU A 106 20.74 -2.38 -5.67
CA GLU A 106 21.70 -1.53 -6.37
C GLU A 106 22.15 -2.15 -7.70
N LYS A 107 22.52 -3.44 -7.70
CA LYS A 107 23.12 -4.11 -8.87
C LYS A 107 22.18 -4.34 -10.05
N ASN A 108 20.85 -4.36 -9.83
CA ASN A 108 19.88 -4.77 -10.86
C ASN A 108 19.09 -3.58 -11.43
N ASN A 109 19.20 -3.31 -12.73
CA ASN A 109 18.58 -2.14 -13.37
C ASN A 109 17.05 -2.16 -13.37
N ILE A 110 16.43 -3.36 -13.44
CA ILE A 110 14.97 -3.50 -13.39
C ILE A 110 14.37 -3.11 -12.02
N VAL A 111 15.20 -3.07 -10.98
CA VAL A 111 14.81 -2.61 -9.65
C VAL A 111 15.07 -1.11 -9.56
N SER A 112 14.00 -0.31 -9.50
CA SER A 112 14.04 1.15 -9.41
C SER A 112 14.31 1.67 -8.00
N GLY A 113 14.13 0.85 -6.97
CA GLY A 113 14.38 1.24 -5.58
C GLY A 113 14.10 0.12 -4.58
N MET A 114 14.22 0.41 -3.29
CA MET A 114 13.98 -0.57 -2.24
C MET A 114 13.29 -0.02 -0.99
N GLY A 115 12.46 -0.87 -0.40
CA GLY A 115 12.02 -0.78 0.97
C GLY A 115 12.95 -1.54 1.93
N ARG A 116 12.44 -1.81 3.13
CA ARG A 116 13.18 -2.57 4.17
C ARG A 116 13.54 -4.00 3.73
N GLY A 117 12.66 -4.66 2.97
CA GLY A 117 12.74 -6.09 2.64
C GLY A 117 12.43 -6.97 3.85
N VAL A 118 13.25 -6.85 4.90
CA VAL A 118 13.13 -7.58 6.17
C VAL A 118 13.16 -6.63 7.38
N LYS A 119 12.63 -7.04 8.54
CA LYS A 119 12.55 -6.20 9.74
C LYS A 119 13.73 -6.41 10.69
N LEU A 120 14.67 -5.46 10.74
CA LEU A 120 15.59 -5.37 11.88
C LEU A 120 14.91 -4.73 13.10
N LYS A 121 15.45 -5.03 14.29
CA LYS A 121 15.01 -4.42 15.55
C LYS A 121 15.37 -2.94 15.65
N ASP A 122 16.60 -2.57 15.23
CA ASP A 122 17.07 -1.19 15.22
C ASP A 122 16.79 -0.55 13.85
N GLU A 123 15.86 0.40 13.81
CA GLU A 123 15.49 1.11 12.59
C GLU A 123 16.62 2.00 12.06
N VAL A 124 17.40 2.63 12.94
CA VAL A 124 18.53 3.49 12.53
C VAL A 124 19.62 2.63 11.91
N GLN A 125 19.92 1.47 12.50
CA GLN A 125 20.84 0.50 11.89
C GLN A 125 20.35 0.09 10.49
N GLN A 126 19.05 -0.21 10.35
CA GLN A 126 18.49 -0.58 9.07
C GLN A 126 18.60 0.53 8.02
N MET A 127 18.26 1.77 8.39
CA MET A 127 18.39 2.94 7.52
C MET A 127 19.84 3.16 7.07
N ASN A 128 20.80 3.02 7.98
CA ASN A 128 22.22 3.19 7.67
C ASN A 128 22.70 2.15 6.66
N ILE A 129 22.40 0.86 6.89
CA ILE A 129 22.78 -0.21 5.97
C ILE A 129 22.20 0.03 4.58
N MET A 130 20.93 0.45 4.50
CA MET A 130 20.27 0.75 3.24
C MET A 130 20.92 1.95 2.52
N ASP A 131 21.19 3.05 3.23
CA ASP A 131 21.86 4.25 2.68
C ASP A 131 23.28 3.95 2.18
N GLU A 132 24.03 3.14 2.92
CA GLU A 132 25.43 2.77 2.60
C GLU A 132 25.54 1.83 1.38
N ASN A 133 24.52 1.03 1.10
CA ASN A 133 24.58 -0.05 0.11
C ASN A 133 23.66 0.15 -1.11
N CYS A 134 22.84 1.21 -1.15
CA CYS A 134 21.91 1.46 -2.25
C CYS A 134 21.73 2.97 -2.46
N ASN A 135 21.95 3.46 -3.69
CA ASN A 135 21.79 4.86 -4.07
C ASN A 135 20.39 5.18 -4.65
N LYS A 136 19.65 4.13 -5.01
CA LYS A 136 18.29 4.22 -5.53
C LYS A 136 17.31 4.74 -4.47
N PRO A 137 16.11 5.19 -4.88
CA PRO A 137 14.99 5.48 -4.00
C PRO A 137 14.81 4.49 -2.84
N LEU A 138 14.71 5.01 -1.62
CA LEU A 138 14.52 4.22 -0.41
C LEU A 138 13.16 4.49 0.21
N TYR A 139 12.56 3.48 0.85
CA TYR A 139 11.46 3.72 1.77
C TYR A 139 11.51 2.85 3.02
N PHE A 140 11.06 3.38 4.15
CA PHE A 140 11.16 2.70 5.43
C PHE A 140 10.20 3.29 6.46
N ALA A 141 9.98 2.56 7.56
CA ALA A 141 9.18 3.04 8.68
C ALA A 141 10.02 3.95 9.58
N VAL A 142 9.34 4.88 10.26
CA VAL A 142 9.90 5.73 11.31
C VAL A 142 8.96 5.63 12.50
N THR A 143 9.43 5.01 13.58
CA THR A 143 8.61 4.81 14.80
C THR A 143 9.35 5.20 16.08
N SER A 144 10.28 6.15 16.00
CA SER A 144 10.98 6.71 17.17
C SER A 144 11.63 8.05 16.82
N ASP A 145 11.94 8.85 17.85
CA ASP A 145 12.65 10.13 17.66
C ASP A 145 14.04 9.93 17.02
N ARG A 146 14.71 8.82 17.37
CA ARG A 146 16.02 8.47 16.80
C ARG A 146 15.90 8.16 15.30
N SER A 147 14.90 7.38 14.89
CA SER A 147 14.66 7.09 13.47
C SER A 147 14.15 8.32 12.71
N LEU A 148 13.37 9.20 13.35
CA LEU A 148 12.94 10.48 12.77
C LEU A 148 14.13 11.40 12.50
N ALA A 149 14.99 11.62 13.50
CA ALA A 149 16.18 12.45 13.35
C ALA A 149 17.08 11.93 12.22
N ARG A 150 17.22 10.60 12.10
CA ARG A 150 17.99 10.00 11.01
C ARG A 150 17.31 10.16 9.66
N ALA A 151 15.99 9.99 9.59
CA ALA A 151 15.23 10.16 8.36
C ALA A 151 15.35 11.59 7.82
N VAL A 152 15.32 12.61 8.68
CA VAL A 152 15.56 14.02 8.31
C VAL A 152 16.95 14.19 7.67
N GLN A 153 18.01 13.68 8.31
CA GLN A 153 19.37 13.74 7.75
C GLN A 153 19.47 13.05 6.38
N LEU A 154 18.84 11.88 6.23
CA LEU A 154 18.82 11.14 4.96
C LEU A 154 18.06 11.89 3.87
N HIS A 155 16.94 12.52 4.21
CA HIS A 155 16.16 13.32 3.28
C HIS A 155 16.94 14.55 2.81
N GLU A 156 17.62 15.26 3.71
CA GLU A 156 18.50 16.38 3.36
C GLU A 156 19.63 15.94 2.43
N LYS A 157 20.26 14.80 2.70
CA LYS A 157 21.37 14.24 1.90
C LYS A 157 20.92 13.78 0.52
N ARG A 158 19.79 13.05 0.42
CA ARG A 158 19.46 12.25 -0.77
C ARG A 158 18.25 12.73 -1.56
N LYS A 159 17.28 13.37 -0.91
CA LYS A 159 16.00 13.82 -1.48
C LYS A 159 15.14 12.74 -2.17
N ASN A 160 15.51 11.46 -2.09
CA ASN A 160 14.83 10.33 -2.74
C ASN A 160 14.34 9.27 -1.73
N ILE A 161 13.92 9.69 -0.54
CA ILE A 161 13.36 8.78 0.48
C ILE A 161 11.86 8.99 0.65
N MET A 162 11.16 7.93 1.06
CA MET A 162 9.76 7.97 1.48
C MET A 162 9.59 7.28 2.83
N ILE A 163 8.66 7.78 3.66
CA ILE A 163 8.35 7.17 4.95
C ILE A 163 7.01 6.46 4.87
N VAL A 164 6.99 5.16 5.16
CA VAL A 164 5.76 4.35 5.09
C VAL A 164 4.99 4.37 6.40
N PHE A 165 3.68 4.67 6.30
CA PHE A 165 2.72 4.50 7.37
C PHE A 165 1.54 3.65 6.93
N CYS A 166 1.16 2.68 7.77
CA CYS A 166 -0.17 2.10 7.76
C CYS A 166 -1.02 2.90 8.76
N LEU A 167 -1.45 4.09 8.35
CA LEU A 167 -2.08 5.06 9.25
C LEU A 167 -3.43 4.57 9.75
N THR A 168 -4.17 3.83 8.92
CA THR A 168 -5.50 3.33 9.26
C THR A 168 -5.48 1.83 9.53
N ARG A 169 -6.41 1.39 10.37
CA ARG A 169 -6.83 0.02 10.57
C ARG A 169 -8.24 -0.14 9.97
N PRO A 170 -8.38 -0.90 8.89
CA PRO A 170 -9.68 -1.10 8.28
C PRO A 170 -10.70 -1.83 9.18
N PRO A 171 -11.99 -1.46 9.12
CA PRO A 171 -12.53 -0.34 8.36
C PRO A 171 -12.48 1.00 9.13
N LEU A 172 -11.92 2.04 8.50
CA LEU A 172 -12.12 3.46 8.84
C LEU A 172 -11.82 3.85 10.31
N GLU A 173 -10.67 3.40 10.81
CA GLU A 173 -10.12 3.78 12.12
C GLU A 173 -8.64 4.14 11.97
N VAL A 174 -8.15 5.16 12.66
CA VAL A 174 -6.72 5.48 12.76
C VAL A 174 -6.04 4.46 13.67
N ASN A 175 -4.86 4.00 13.26
CA ASN A 175 -4.02 3.16 14.07
C ASN A 175 -3.18 4.02 15.02
N GLU A 176 -3.64 4.12 16.26
CA GLU A 176 -3.00 4.97 17.27
C GLU A 176 -1.56 4.57 17.64
N ASN A 177 -1.12 3.36 17.28
CA ASN A 177 0.28 2.97 17.46
C ASN A 177 1.23 3.69 16.49
N PHE A 178 0.71 4.31 15.44
CA PHE A 178 1.50 4.99 14.40
C PHE A 178 1.14 6.45 14.21
N SER A 179 0.00 6.90 14.74
CA SER A 179 -0.57 8.22 14.47
C SER A 179 0.35 9.36 14.94
N GLU A 180 0.96 9.24 16.13
CA GLU A 180 1.96 10.22 16.63
C GLU A 180 3.20 10.31 15.73
N HIS A 181 3.74 9.16 15.32
CA HIS A 181 4.90 9.13 14.42
C HIS A 181 4.57 9.70 13.03
N PHE A 182 3.37 9.44 12.52
CA PHE A 182 2.88 10.03 11.27
C PHE A 182 2.84 11.56 11.37
N VAL A 183 2.26 12.11 12.44
CA VAL A 183 2.21 13.57 12.63
C VAL A 183 3.61 14.18 12.69
N ASN A 184 4.52 13.59 13.47
CA ASN A 184 5.89 14.07 13.60
C ASN A 184 6.64 14.04 12.27
N VAL A 185 6.47 12.97 11.49
CA VAL A 185 7.07 12.84 10.15
C VAL A 185 6.50 13.85 9.16
N VAL A 186 5.18 14.04 9.14
CA VAL A 186 4.53 15.03 8.28
C VAL A 186 5.01 16.44 8.61
N LYS A 187 5.04 16.80 9.90
CA LYS A 187 5.52 18.13 10.35
C LYS A 187 7.00 18.35 10.05
N ALA A 188 7.80 17.29 9.99
CA ALA A 188 9.20 17.35 9.55
C ALA A 188 9.36 17.52 8.02
N GLY A 189 8.26 17.51 7.25
CA GLY A 189 8.27 17.72 5.80
C GLY A 189 8.80 16.54 5.00
N LEU A 190 8.82 15.33 5.57
CA LEU A 190 9.29 14.14 4.86
C LEU A 190 8.18 13.58 3.94
N PRO A 191 8.53 13.05 2.75
CA PRO A 191 7.55 12.41 1.87
C PRO A 191 6.88 11.22 2.55
N VAL A 192 5.54 11.25 2.62
CA VAL A 192 4.75 10.19 3.26
C VAL A 192 4.12 9.26 2.24
N PHE A 193 4.39 7.98 2.40
CA PHE A 193 3.69 6.89 1.76
C PHE A 193 2.58 6.42 2.71
N ILE A 194 1.33 6.49 2.26
CA ILE A 194 0.17 6.24 3.11
C ILE A 194 -0.53 4.98 2.61
N SER A 195 -0.45 3.93 3.43
CA SER A 195 -1.01 2.61 3.16
C SER A 195 -2.25 2.37 4.00
N ALA A 196 -3.21 1.70 3.39
CA ALA A 196 -4.38 1.10 4.03
C ALA A 196 -4.59 -0.28 3.40
N MET A 197 -5.01 -1.28 4.17
CA MET A 197 -5.16 -2.65 3.67
C MET A 197 -6.58 -3.22 3.87
N PRO A 198 -7.63 -2.60 3.32
CA PRO A 198 -8.94 -3.26 3.31
C PRO A 198 -8.89 -4.60 2.59
N MET A 199 -9.67 -5.54 3.12
CA MET A 199 -9.74 -6.90 2.63
C MET A 199 -11.18 -7.21 2.25
N ALA A 200 -11.40 -7.48 0.97
CA ALA A 200 -12.69 -7.84 0.41
C ALA A 200 -13.26 -9.07 1.14
N GLY A 201 -14.49 -8.95 1.64
CA GLY A 201 -15.18 -9.96 2.45
C GLY A 201 -14.89 -9.90 3.95
N ILE A 202 -14.02 -9.00 4.42
CA ILE A 202 -13.71 -8.87 5.85
C ILE A 202 -13.87 -7.42 6.31
N SER A 203 -13.13 -6.48 5.72
CA SER A 203 -13.19 -5.05 6.06
C SER A 203 -13.70 -4.17 4.91
N ALA A 204 -14.07 -4.77 3.77
CA ALA A 204 -14.76 -4.13 2.67
C ALA A 204 -15.66 -5.14 1.94
N PRO A 205 -16.63 -4.71 1.11
CA PRO A 205 -17.47 -5.63 0.33
C PRO A 205 -16.66 -6.53 -0.61
N TYR A 206 -17.17 -7.74 -0.87
CA TYR A 206 -16.54 -8.69 -1.81
C TYR A 206 -16.84 -8.36 -3.28
N CYS A 207 -16.41 -7.19 -3.75
CA CYS A 207 -16.48 -6.75 -5.14
C CYS A 207 -15.36 -5.75 -5.45
N TYR A 208 -15.02 -5.56 -6.72
CA TYR A 208 -13.90 -4.70 -7.13
C TYR A 208 -14.08 -3.24 -6.66
N ASN A 209 -15.18 -2.59 -7.04
CA ASN A 209 -15.40 -1.18 -6.68
C ASN A 209 -15.57 -0.98 -5.17
N GLY A 210 -16.17 -1.92 -4.44
CA GLY A 210 -16.34 -1.82 -2.99
C GLY A 210 -15.02 -1.83 -2.21
N VAL A 211 -14.13 -2.78 -2.49
CA VAL A 211 -12.81 -2.83 -1.84
C VAL A 211 -11.91 -1.67 -2.29
N LEU A 212 -11.99 -1.25 -3.56
CA LEU A 212 -11.27 -0.08 -4.05
C LEU A 212 -11.75 1.21 -3.36
N ALA A 213 -13.06 1.42 -3.23
CA ALA A 213 -13.63 2.62 -2.60
C ALA A 213 -13.23 2.71 -1.11
N MET A 214 -13.33 1.61 -0.36
CA MET A 214 -12.91 1.57 1.04
C MET A 214 -11.41 1.85 1.19
N THR A 215 -10.59 1.25 0.32
CA THR A 215 -9.13 1.48 0.32
C THR A 215 -8.79 2.91 0.00
N HIS A 216 -9.45 3.49 -1.00
CA HIS A 216 -9.21 4.86 -1.42
C HIS A 216 -9.65 5.85 -0.33
N ALA A 217 -10.81 5.65 0.29
CA ALA A 217 -11.30 6.49 1.38
C ALA A 217 -10.29 6.59 2.54
N GLU A 218 -9.79 5.44 3.02
CA GLU A 218 -8.83 5.42 4.12
C GLU A 218 -7.51 6.14 3.80
N VAL A 219 -7.00 5.96 2.57
CA VAL A 219 -5.76 6.63 2.16
C VAL A 219 -6.01 8.12 1.91
N LEU A 220 -7.14 8.51 1.32
CA LEU A 220 -7.53 9.91 1.14
C LEU A 220 -7.64 10.63 2.48
N PHE A 221 -8.18 9.99 3.51
CA PHE A 221 -8.19 10.55 4.87
C PHE A 221 -6.77 10.82 5.37
N GLY A 222 -5.84 9.89 5.17
CA GLY A 222 -4.44 10.10 5.54
C GLY A 222 -3.76 11.19 4.73
N ILE A 223 -4.02 11.28 3.43
CA ILE A 223 -3.51 12.36 2.56
C ILE A 223 -4.05 13.71 3.05
N CYS A 224 -5.34 13.81 3.35
CA CYS A 224 -5.93 15.03 3.89
C CYS A 224 -5.29 15.38 5.24
N ALA A 225 -5.13 14.43 6.16
CA ALA A 225 -4.46 14.68 7.44
C ALA A 225 -3.03 15.22 7.22
N ALA A 226 -2.27 14.65 6.28
CA ALA A 226 -0.95 15.14 5.94
C ALA A 226 -0.98 16.59 5.41
N GLN A 227 -1.87 16.89 4.46
CA GLN A 227 -1.99 18.22 3.86
C GLN A 227 -2.50 19.28 4.85
N LEU A 228 -3.35 18.91 5.81
CA LEU A 228 -3.83 19.83 6.84
C LEU A 228 -2.78 20.12 7.92
N LEU A 229 -1.89 19.17 8.18
CA LEU A 229 -0.77 19.32 9.12
C LEU A 229 0.42 20.06 8.49
N ASN A 230 0.69 19.80 7.21
CA ASN A 230 1.78 20.41 6.45
C ASN A 230 1.43 20.51 4.95
N PRO A 231 0.76 21.60 4.52
CA PRO A 231 0.36 21.79 3.13
C PRO A 231 1.55 21.70 2.16
N GLY A 232 1.41 20.95 1.06
CA GLY A 232 2.47 20.77 0.08
C GLY A 232 3.44 19.63 0.37
N VAL A 233 3.30 18.93 1.51
CA VAL A 233 4.11 17.73 1.78
C VAL A 233 3.83 16.67 0.71
N THR A 234 4.87 16.00 0.21
CA THR A 234 4.69 14.92 -0.77
C THR A 234 3.90 13.77 -0.15
N CYS A 235 2.81 13.38 -0.79
CA CYS A 235 2.01 12.23 -0.39
C CYS A 235 1.98 11.18 -1.51
N VAL A 236 2.19 9.92 -1.16
CA VAL A 236 2.08 8.77 -2.06
C VAL A 236 0.91 7.91 -1.62
N HIS A 237 -0.06 7.74 -2.51
CA HIS A 237 -1.20 6.85 -2.28
C HIS A 237 -0.75 5.39 -2.41
N ALA A 238 -0.69 4.68 -1.28
CA ALA A 238 -0.20 3.32 -1.22
C ALA A 238 -1.21 2.31 -0.68
N GLY A 239 -2.49 2.57 -0.95
CA GLY A 239 -3.57 1.62 -0.70
C GLY A 239 -3.20 0.21 -1.19
N PHE A 240 -3.59 -0.80 -0.42
CA PHE A 240 -3.25 -2.20 -0.66
C PHE A 240 -4.53 -3.04 -0.55
N PRO A 241 -5.42 -2.96 -1.55
CA PRO A 241 -6.64 -3.75 -1.54
C PRO A 241 -6.29 -5.23 -1.64
N THR A 242 -6.88 -6.04 -0.76
CA THR A 242 -6.66 -7.49 -0.71
C THR A 242 -7.97 -8.26 -0.73
N ILE A 243 -7.88 -9.57 -0.93
CA ILE A 243 -9.04 -10.46 -1.06
C ILE A 243 -8.93 -11.55 -0.01
N ALA A 244 -9.93 -11.67 0.88
CA ALA A 244 -10.01 -12.80 1.77
C ALA A 244 -10.39 -14.05 0.97
N ASP A 245 -9.66 -15.15 1.18
CA ASP A 245 -9.94 -16.40 0.49
C ASP A 245 -10.34 -17.50 1.49
N PRO A 246 -11.61 -17.94 1.48
CA PRO A 246 -12.08 -18.99 2.37
C PRO A 246 -11.30 -20.32 2.24
N ARG A 247 -10.64 -20.57 1.10
CA ARG A 247 -9.84 -21.78 0.87
C ARG A 247 -8.57 -21.83 1.72
N ILE A 248 -8.14 -20.68 2.24
CA ILE A 248 -6.96 -20.50 3.08
C ILE A 248 -7.33 -19.79 4.39
N GLU A 249 -8.45 -20.18 5.00
CA GLU A 249 -8.91 -19.66 6.30
C GLU A 249 -9.12 -18.14 6.30
N TYR A 250 -9.62 -17.59 5.18
CA TYR A 250 -9.84 -16.15 4.99
C TYR A 250 -8.57 -15.30 5.06
N ASN A 251 -7.38 -15.91 4.96
CA ASN A 251 -6.15 -15.16 4.77
C ASN A 251 -6.17 -14.40 3.42
N PRO A 252 -5.47 -13.26 3.33
CA PRO A 252 -5.36 -12.51 2.09
C PRO A 252 -4.66 -13.34 1.02
N ASN A 253 -5.31 -13.52 -0.12
CA ASN A 253 -4.72 -14.25 -1.23
C ASN A 253 -3.98 -13.31 -2.19
N TYR A 254 -2.66 -13.28 -2.06
CA TYR A 254 -1.80 -12.39 -2.84
C TYR A 254 -1.38 -12.94 -4.21
N GLY A 255 -1.61 -14.23 -4.46
CA GLY A 255 -1.23 -14.91 -5.71
C GLY A 255 -2.29 -14.84 -6.81
N LEU A 256 -3.45 -14.24 -6.54
CA LEU A 256 -4.55 -14.14 -7.50
C LEU A 256 -4.23 -13.15 -8.63
N THR A 257 -4.66 -13.48 -9.84
CA THR A 257 -4.69 -12.55 -10.98
C THR A 257 -5.54 -11.33 -10.64
N SER A 258 -6.69 -11.56 -10.01
CA SER A 258 -7.60 -10.52 -9.53
C SER A 258 -7.01 -9.61 -8.44
N HIS A 259 -6.11 -10.13 -7.59
CA HIS A 259 -5.37 -9.30 -6.63
C HIS A 259 -4.40 -8.34 -7.35
N ASN A 260 -3.68 -8.82 -8.37
CA ASN A 260 -2.84 -7.96 -9.20
C ASN A 260 -3.69 -6.90 -9.93
N LEU A 261 -4.83 -7.31 -10.51
CA LEU A 261 -5.73 -6.40 -11.22
C LEU A 261 -6.31 -5.33 -10.28
N LEU A 262 -6.72 -5.68 -9.06
CA LEU A 262 -7.18 -4.70 -8.04
C LEU A 262 -6.15 -3.62 -7.77
N ASN A 263 -4.89 -4.01 -7.59
CA ASN A 263 -3.81 -3.07 -7.30
C ASN A 263 -3.47 -2.21 -8.53
N ILE A 264 -3.52 -2.77 -9.74
CA ILE A 264 -3.39 -1.99 -10.99
C ILE A 264 -4.53 -0.98 -11.11
N LEU A 265 -5.78 -1.38 -10.89
CA LEU A 265 -6.94 -0.49 -10.92
C LEU A 265 -6.79 0.67 -9.91
N MET A 266 -6.29 0.39 -8.71
CA MET A 266 -5.95 1.41 -7.73
C MET A 266 -4.83 2.34 -8.23
N SER A 267 -3.80 1.80 -8.90
CA SER A 267 -2.77 2.62 -9.54
C SER A 267 -3.39 3.58 -10.55
N HIS A 268 -4.25 3.08 -11.45
CA HIS A 268 -4.88 3.90 -12.49
C HIS A 268 -5.81 4.95 -11.91
N LEU A 269 -6.58 4.64 -10.86
CA LEU A 269 -7.39 5.61 -10.15
C LEU A 269 -6.54 6.80 -9.67
N ASN A 270 -5.40 6.51 -9.05
CA ASN A 270 -4.51 7.57 -8.55
C ASN A 270 -3.80 8.34 -9.67
N LEU A 271 -3.44 7.68 -10.77
CA LEU A 271 -2.88 8.34 -11.96
C LEU A 271 -3.88 9.31 -12.60
N ILE A 272 -5.17 8.97 -12.62
CA ILE A 272 -6.23 9.88 -13.09
C ILE A 272 -6.32 11.14 -12.21
N LEU A 273 -6.02 11.01 -10.92
CA LEU A 273 -6.04 12.11 -9.94
C LEU A 273 -4.70 12.85 -9.84
N ASP A 274 -3.70 12.50 -10.66
CA ASP A 274 -2.33 13.03 -10.59
C ASP A 274 -1.64 12.83 -9.22
N ILE A 275 -1.93 11.72 -8.55
CA ILE A 275 -1.34 11.38 -7.25
C ILE A 275 -0.25 10.31 -7.42
N PRO A 276 0.98 10.52 -6.91
CA PRO A 276 1.98 9.46 -6.82
C PRO A 276 1.41 8.20 -6.15
N THR A 277 1.65 7.01 -6.71
CA THR A 277 0.98 5.78 -6.24
C THR A 277 1.91 4.59 -6.22
N PHE A 278 1.81 3.79 -5.17
CA PHE A 278 2.75 2.69 -4.92
C PHE A 278 2.03 1.43 -4.47
N GLN A 279 1.67 0.61 -5.45
CA GLN A 279 0.78 -0.53 -5.29
C GLN A 279 1.56 -1.84 -5.08
N SER A 280 0.85 -2.97 -5.04
CA SER A 280 1.45 -4.31 -4.90
C SER A 280 1.05 -5.22 -6.05
N ALA A 281 1.98 -6.05 -6.51
CA ALA A 281 1.71 -7.11 -7.48
C ALA A 281 2.86 -8.13 -7.45
N GLY A 282 2.74 -9.23 -8.19
CA GLY A 282 3.80 -10.24 -8.34
C GLY A 282 4.10 -11.02 -7.06
N THR A 283 3.11 -11.09 -6.18
CA THR A 283 3.14 -11.76 -4.88
C THR A 283 2.59 -13.18 -4.95
N THR A 284 2.76 -13.96 -3.88
CA THR A 284 2.26 -15.33 -3.80
C THR A 284 1.89 -15.69 -2.36
N ASN A 285 1.13 -16.76 -2.18
CA ASN A 285 0.87 -17.36 -0.86
C ASN A 285 1.71 -18.61 -0.61
N GLU A 286 2.46 -19.08 -1.60
CA GLU A 286 3.27 -20.28 -1.47
C GLU A 286 4.22 -20.14 -0.27
N GLU A 287 4.31 -21.18 0.54
CA GLU A 287 5.22 -21.20 1.70
C GLU A 287 6.68 -21.37 1.29
N HIS A 288 6.91 -21.83 0.06
CA HIS A 288 8.21 -22.20 -0.47
C HIS A 288 8.41 -21.60 -1.86
N PRO A 289 9.66 -21.46 -2.34
CA PRO A 289 9.97 -21.01 -3.70
C PRO A 289 9.64 -22.10 -4.74
N THR A 290 8.36 -22.43 -4.87
CA THR A 290 7.84 -23.44 -5.82
C THR A 290 7.77 -22.89 -7.24
N PRO A 291 7.61 -23.74 -8.27
CA PRO A 291 7.30 -23.26 -9.63
C PRO A 291 6.08 -22.32 -9.68
N LYS A 292 5.07 -22.57 -8.83
CA LYS A 292 3.91 -21.69 -8.69
C LYS A 292 4.29 -20.32 -8.11
N ALA A 293 5.17 -20.25 -7.11
CA ALA A 293 5.64 -18.98 -6.54
C ALA A 293 6.32 -18.08 -7.57
N TYR A 294 7.01 -18.68 -8.54
CA TYR A 294 7.64 -17.97 -9.66
C TYR A 294 6.65 -17.59 -10.76
N ASP A 295 5.69 -18.47 -11.07
CA ASP A 295 4.63 -18.21 -12.04
C ASP A 295 3.71 -17.07 -11.57
N ASP A 296 3.34 -17.03 -10.29
CA ASP A 296 2.56 -15.94 -9.69
C ASP A 296 3.32 -14.59 -9.82
N ALA A 297 4.64 -14.59 -9.58
CA ALA A 297 5.49 -13.42 -9.77
C ALA A 297 5.52 -12.98 -11.25
N LYS A 298 5.75 -13.93 -12.17
CA LYS A 298 5.74 -13.68 -13.62
C LYS A 298 4.44 -13.03 -14.07
N LYS A 299 3.30 -13.63 -13.72
CA LYS A 299 1.97 -13.15 -14.09
C LYS A 299 1.70 -11.75 -13.57
N GLY A 300 1.99 -11.49 -12.29
CA GLY A 300 1.78 -10.18 -11.69
C GLY A 300 2.64 -9.10 -12.33
N GLN A 301 3.93 -9.38 -12.56
CA GLN A 301 4.83 -8.45 -13.24
C GLN A 301 4.40 -8.18 -14.69
N ALA A 302 4.00 -9.21 -15.44
CA ALA A 302 3.54 -9.06 -16.81
C ALA A 302 2.24 -8.26 -16.91
N LEU A 303 1.29 -8.45 -15.99
CA LEU A 303 0.07 -7.63 -15.91
C LEU A 303 0.40 -6.15 -15.68
N CYS A 304 1.34 -5.86 -14.77
CA CYS A 304 1.80 -4.50 -14.55
C CYS A 304 2.37 -3.88 -15.85
N LEU A 305 3.22 -4.61 -16.58
CA LEU A 305 3.76 -4.13 -17.86
C LEU A 305 2.67 -3.93 -18.94
N LYS A 306 1.66 -4.82 -19.00
CA LYS A 306 0.57 -4.74 -19.99
C LYS A 306 -0.35 -3.55 -19.78
N TYR A 307 -0.67 -3.23 -18.53
CA TYR A 307 -1.65 -2.18 -18.21
C TYR A 307 -1.03 -0.85 -17.80
N GLY A 308 0.25 -0.84 -17.42
CA GLY A 308 0.95 0.34 -16.91
C GLY A 308 0.71 0.56 -15.42
N PHE A 309 1.66 1.23 -14.78
CA PHE A 309 1.62 1.51 -13.34
C PHE A 309 2.60 2.63 -12.99
N HIS A 310 2.50 3.17 -11.78
CA HIS A 310 3.53 4.07 -11.26
C HIS A 310 4.63 3.28 -10.55
N MET A 311 4.39 2.79 -9.33
CA MET A 311 5.34 1.98 -8.58
C MET A 311 4.70 0.69 -8.05
N ILE A 312 5.49 -0.40 -7.97
CA ILE A 312 5.06 -1.71 -7.42
C ILE A 312 6.10 -2.26 -6.43
N ARG A 313 5.67 -2.58 -5.20
CA ARG A 313 6.60 -2.83 -4.08
C ARG A 313 6.86 -4.28 -3.68
N HIS A 314 6.08 -5.26 -4.08
CA HIS A 314 6.27 -6.65 -3.63
C HIS A 314 6.59 -7.69 -4.72
N PRO A 315 7.04 -7.35 -5.94
CA PRO A 315 6.95 -8.25 -7.09
C PRO A 315 8.02 -9.35 -7.13
N PHE A 316 8.89 -9.45 -6.11
CA PHE A 316 10.09 -10.29 -6.20
C PHE A 316 10.18 -11.40 -5.15
N SER A 317 10.20 -11.08 -3.86
CA SER A 317 10.81 -11.99 -2.86
C SER A 317 9.84 -12.78 -1.98
N PHE A 318 8.67 -12.20 -1.68
CA PHE A 318 7.86 -12.71 -0.56
C PHE A 318 7.31 -14.11 -0.79
N LEU A 319 7.19 -14.82 0.33
CA LEU A 319 6.53 -16.11 0.52
C LEU A 319 5.60 -16.03 1.73
N ARG A 320 4.76 -17.06 1.91
CA ARG A 320 3.88 -17.28 3.08
C ARG A 320 3.16 -16.00 3.51
N TYR A 321 2.30 -15.46 2.66
CA TYR A 321 1.49 -14.27 2.97
C TYR A 321 2.29 -13.00 3.34
N LEU A 322 3.43 -12.78 2.68
CA LEU A 322 4.38 -11.69 2.96
C LEU A 322 5.13 -11.80 4.29
N ILE A 323 5.16 -13.00 4.90
CA ILE A 323 5.79 -13.24 6.21
C ILE A 323 7.28 -13.57 6.06
N ASP A 324 7.66 -14.32 5.02
CA ASP A 324 9.06 -14.67 4.78
C ASP A 324 9.60 -13.97 3.52
N PHE A 325 10.86 -13.52 3.62
CA PHE A 325 11.65 -13.00 2.52
C PHE A 325 12.64 -14.05 2.04
N SER A 326 12.53 -14.52 0.80
CA SER A 326 13.48 -15.44 0.17
C SER A 326 14.45 -14.68 -0.73
N LEU A 327 15.75 -14.89 -0.50
CA LEU A 327 16.80 -14.27 -1.32
C LEU A 327 16.95 -14.97 -2.67
N GLU A 328 16.78 -16.30 -2.71
CA GLU A 328 16.74 -17.03 -3.97
C GLU A 328 15.56 -16.61 -4.84
N LYS A 329 14.36 -16.48 -4.23
CA LYS A 329 13.18 -16.01 -4.96
C LYS A 329 13.37 -14.59 -5.45
N LEU A 330 13.97 -13.71 -4.64
CA LEU A 330 14.33 -12.35 -5.04
C LEU A 330 15.14 -12.34 -6.35
N GLU A 331 16.26 -13.06 -6.38
CA GLU A 331 17.16 -13.06 -7.56
C GLU A 331 16.49 -13.67 -8.79
N LYS A 332 15.78 -14.79 -8.62
CA LYS A 332 15.09 -15.46 -9.74
C LYS A 332 13.92 -14.63 -10.26
N SER A 333 13.12 -14.00 -9.40
CA SER A 333 12.00 -13.15 -9.83
C SER A 333 12.47 -11.85 -10.46
N ILE A 334 13.66 -11.34 -10.13
CA ILE A 334 14.31 -10.24 -10.87
C ILE A 334 14.70 -10.72 -12.27
N ALA A 335 15.34 -11.89 -12.40
CA ALA A 335 15.71 -12.45 -13.70
C ALA A 335 14.50 -12.79 -14.60
N ILE A 336 13.35 -13.09 -13.99
CA ILE A 336 12.07 -13.20 -14.70
C ILE A 336 11.64 -11.83 -15.22
N ALA A 337 11.62 -10.80 -14.36
CA ALA A 337 11.20 -9.45 -14.73
C ALA A 337 11.99 -8.85 -15.91
N GLU A 338 13.27 -9.23 -16.05
CA GLU A 338 14.12 -8.79 -17.17
C GLU A 338 13.76 -9.42 -18.52
N LYS A 339 13.02 -10.53 -18.54
CA LYS A 339 12.75 -11.34 -19.75
C LYS A 339 11.30 -11.31 -20.20
N ILE A 340 10.39 -10.94 -19.32
CA ILE A 340 8.96 -10.91 -19.62
C ILE A 340 8.58 -9.69 -20.47
N SER A 341 7.43 -9.80 -21.10
CA SER A 341 6.79 -8.74 -21.88
C SER A 341 5.30 -8.63 -21.52
N PRO A 342 4.60 -7.58 -21.98
CA PRO A 342 3.14 -7.51 -21.89
C PRO A 342 2.40 -8.74 -22.41
N ASP A 343 2.95 -9.46 -23.38
CA ASP A 343 2.32 -10.64 -23.99
C ASP A 343 2.34 -11.87 -23.07
N ASP A 344 3.17 -11.86 -22.01
CA ASP A 344 3.19 -12.91 -20.99
C ASP A 344 2.05 -12.78 -19.97
N ALA A 345 1.30 -11.67 -20.00
CA ALA A 345 0.25 -11.42 -19.03
C ALA A 345 -0.95 -12.36 -19.27
N PRO A 346 -1.52 -12.97 -18.22
CA PRO A 346 -2.75 -13.72 -18.37
C PRO A 346 -3.89 -12.81 -18.85
N GLU A 347 -4.86 -13.41 -19.55
CA GLU A 347 -6.08 -12.71 -19.89
C GLU A 347 -6.89 -12.41 -18.64
N VAL A 348 -7.44 -11.19 -18.60
CA VAL A 348 -8.27 -10.71 -17.49
C VAL A 348 -9.56 -10.12 -18.04
N GLU A 349 -10.66 -10.45 -17.39
CA GLU A 349 -11.92 -9.76 -17.62
C GLU A 349 -11.91 -8.46 -16.82
N MET A 350 -12.08 -7.33 -17.52
CA MET A 350 -12.13 -6.03 -16.87
C MET A 350 -13.42 -5.90 -16.06
N PRO A 351 -13.33 -5.63 -14.74
CA PRO A 351 -14.52 -5.50 -13.92
C PRO A 351 -15.34 -4.27 -14.34
N ILE A 352 -16.66 -4.46 -14.36
CA ILE A 352 -17.62 -3.36 -14.46
C ILE A 352 -18.02 -2.90 -13.06
N TYR A 353 -18.60 -1.70 -12.98
CA TYR A 353 -19.08 -1.18 -11.72
C TYR A 353 -20.29 -1.98 -11.21
N ASP A 354 -20.25 -2.45 -9.97
CA ASP A 354 -21.34 -3.18 -9.31
C ASP A 354 -22.02 -2.27 -8.28
N GLU A 355 -23.24 -1.81 -8.58
CA GLU A 355 -24.01 -0.90 -7.72
C GLU A 355 -24.25 -1.48 -6.32
N ARG A 356 -24.33 -2.82 -6.21
CA ARG A 356 -24.51 -3.54 -4.94
C ARG A 356 -23.34 -3.29 -3.99
N GLY A 357 -22.16 -2.96 -4.49
CA GLY A 357 -20.98 -2.63 -3.68
C GLY A 357 -21.24 -1.45 -2.75
N MET A 358 -21.86 -0.38 -3.26
CA MET A 358 -22.21 0.78 -2.44
C MET A 358 -23.45 0.55 -1.58
N GLU A 359 -24.39 -0.27 -2.03
CA GLU A 359 -25.52 -0.71 -1.18
C GLU A 359 -25.01 -1.47 0.04
N SER A 360 -24.06 -2.40 -0.15
CA SER A 360 -23.40 -3.14 0.93
C SER A 360 -22.68 -2.20 1.90
N ILE A 361 -21.92 -1.20 1.41
CA ILE A 361 -21.27 -0.21 2.28
C ILE A 361 -22.28 0.60 3.10
N LYS A 362 -23.37 1.04 2.49
CA LYS A 362 -24.44 1.81 3.17
C LYS A 362 -25.14 0.99 4.25
N GLN A 363 -25.37 -0.30 4.00
CA GLN A 363 -26.06 -1.20 4.93
C GLN A 363 -25.14 -1.68 6.04
N ASN A 364 -23.94 -2.14 5.71
CA ASN A 364 -23.01 -2.78 6.64
C ASN A 364 -22.13 -1.77 7.39
N ARG A 365 -21.88 -0.60 6.79
CA ARG A 365 -21.14 0.54 7.38
C ARG A 365 -19.75 0.11 7.88
N LEU A 366 -19.53 0.22 9.20
CA LEU A 366 -18.27 -0.08 9.89
C LEU A 366 -18.16 -1.55 10.36
N ARG A 367 -19.17 -2.38 10.11
CA ARG A 367 -19.15 -3.80 10.48
C ARG A 367 -18.21 -4.58 9.57
N MET A 368 -17.83 -5.77 10.02
CA MET A 368 -17.13 -6.72 9.17
C MET A 368 -18.06 -7.25 8.08
N TYR A 369 -17.49 -7.57 6.92
CA TYR A 369 -18.22 -7.96 5.69
C TYR A 369 -18.28 -9.47 5.48
N MET A 370 -17.97 -10.28 6.50
CA MET A 370 -17.92 -11.75 6.36
C MET A 370 -19.30 -12.34 6.09
N ASP A 371 -20.32 -11.85 6.82
CA ASP A 371 -21.71 -12.29 6.69
C ASP A 371 -22.54 -11.35 5.77
N ASP A 372 -21.87 -10.46 5.05
CA ASP A 372 -22.54 -9.52 4.14
C ASP A 372 -23.21 -10.28 2.97
N PRO A 373 -24.46 -9.94 2.60
CA PRO A 373 -25.16 -10.62 1.50
C PRO A 373 -24.43 -10.55 0.15
N LEU A 374 -23.74 -9.45 -0.15
CA LEU A 374 -22.95 -9.35 -1.38
C LEU A 374 -21.72 -10.26 -1.29
N THR A 375 -21.06 -10.32 -0.14
CA THR A 375 -19.95 -11.26 0.10
C THR A 375 -20.38 -12.69 -0.20
N THR A 376 -21.41 -13.18 0.48
CA THR A 376 -21.89 -14.56 0.30
C THR A 376 -22.36 -14.84 -1.13
N ALA A 377 -22.96 -13.86 -1.82
CA ALA A 377 -23.41 -14.00 -3.20
C ALA A 377 -22.26 -14.08 -4.23
N ASN A 378 -21.12 -13.45 -3.95
CA ASN A 378 -19.99 -13.31 -4.85
C ASN A 378 -18.85 -14.33 -4.61
N LEU A 379 -18.80 -14.97 -3.44
CA LEU A 379 -17.82 -16.03 -3.14
C LEU A 379 -17.85 -17.12 -4.24
N GLY A 380 -16.67 -17.44 -4.77
CA GLY A 380 -16.51 -18.43 -5.84
C GLY A 380 -16.98 -17.97 -7.23
N LYS A 381 -17.36 -16.69 -7.40
CA LYS A 381 -17.75 -16.10 -8.69
C LYS A 381 -16.88 -14.90 -9.07
N ILE A 382 -16.59 -14.04 -8.10
CA ILE A 382 -15.69 -12.90 -8.23
C ILE A 382 -14.35 -13.26 -7.61
N PHE A 383 -13.26 -12.69 -8.12
CA PHE A 383 -11.88 -12.94 -7.65
C PHE A 383 -11.41 -14.41 -7.74
N VAL A 384 -11.94 -15.15 -8.71
CA VAL A 384 -11.68 -16.61 -8.84
C VAL A 384 -10.33 -16.95 -9.49
N THR A 385 -9.72 -16.01 -10.22
CA THR A 385 -8.46 -16.18 -10.95
C THR A 385 -7.32 -15.33 -10.40
#